data_AF-A0A6J0UF07-F1
#
_entry.id   AF-A0A6J0UF07-F1
#
_cell.length_a   1.000
_cell.length_b   1.000
_cell.length_c   1.000
_cell.angle_alpha   90.00
_cell.angle_beta   90.00
_cell.angle_gamma   90.00
#
_symmetry.space_group_name_H-M   'P 1'
#
loop_
_entity.id
_entity.type
_entity.pdbx_description
1 polymer ?
#
loop_
_entity_poly.entity_id
_entity_poly.type
_entity_poly.pdbx_seq_one_letter_code
_entity_poly.pdbx_strand_id
1 'polypeptide(L)'
;MWSRRGLLWAALCVLVAPGTRAQYERYSFRSFPRDELMPLESAYRYGLDQYTNENWPESVHYLEVSLRLYRLLRDSEAFCHLNCSSVRMEEEAPREAAAATGGGSPDTPELLNPDRFDGFPELRYFGDTLRRAQCLKRCKQGLPAFRQSQPSREVLEEFRRREPYKFLQFAYFKANNLPKAIAAAHTFLLKHPDDDMMKRNMAYYKSMPDAEDYIKDLETKSYENLFVRAVRAYNGENWKTSITDMELALPDFYKAYDDCIAACEGPREIKDFKEFYLSIADHYTEVLECKLKCESDLTPVIGGYIVEKFVATMYHYLQYAYYKLNDMKNAAPCVASYMLFDQKDEVMKQNLVYYQYHKDKWGLTDEDFQPRPEAVRYYNITTLQKEMYEFAKEHVMDDDEGEVLEYLDELLTLDGGTQ
;
A
#
# COMPACT_ATOMS: atom_id res chain seq x y z
N MET A 1 43.44 -29.58 -41.64
CA MET A 1 42.53 -28.99 -42.63
C MET A 1 41.18 -29.66 -42.46
N TRP A 2 40.11 -28.92 -42.19
CA TRP A 2 38.72 -29.16 -42.66
C TRP A 2 37.86 -28.01 -42.10
N SER A 3 37.60 -27.03 -42.96
CA SER A 3 36.66 -25.91 -42.78
C SER A 3 35.35 -26.33 -43.44
N ARG A 4 34.20 -26.43 -42.77
CA ARG A 4 33.20 -25.36 -42.50
C ARG A 4 32.96 -24.40 -43.69
N ARG A 5 31.76 -24.44 -44.29
CA ARG A 5 30.71 -23.39 -44.29
C ARG A 5 29.69 -23.57 -45.44
N GLY A 6 28.41 -23.35 -45.14
CA GLY A 6 27.28 -23.27 -46.08
C GLY A 6 25.95 -23.56 -45.36
N LEU A 7 25.50 -22.66 -44.47
CA LEU A 7 24.36 -21.75 -44.69
C LEU A 7 23.00 -22.46 -44.85
N LEU A 8 22.31 -22.66 -43.71
CA LEU A 8 20.86 -22.79 -43.67
C LEU A 8 20.31 -21.68 -42.78
N TRP A 9 19.57 -20.78 -43.42
CA TRP A 9 18.76 -19.74 -42.77
C TRP A 9 17.62 -20.40 -42.02
N ALA A 10 17.65 -20.37 -40.69
CA ALA A 10 16.48 -20.61 -39.87
C ALA A 10 16.03 -19.26 -39.32
N ALA A 11 14.98 -18.70 -39.94
CA ALA A 11 14.25 -17.57 -39.41
C ALA A 11 13.60 -18.01 -38.09
N LEU A 12 14.13 -17.50 -36.97
CA LEU A 12 13.55 -17.69 -35.65
C LEU A 12 12.31 -16.77 -35.55
N CYS A 13 11.15 -17.27 -35.95
CA CYS A 13 9.88 -16.67 -35.53
C CYS A 13 9.80 -16.80 -34.01
N VAL A 14 10.17 -15.73 -33.31
CA VAL A 14 9.84 -15.55 -31.90
C VAL A 14 8.33 -15.44 -31.81
N LEU A 15 7.67 -16.57 -31.62
CA LEU A 15 6.30 -16.62 -31.13
C LEU A 15 6.33 -16.06 -29.72
N VAL A 16 6.09 -14.75 -29.63
CA VAL A 16 5.69 -14.10 -28.38
C VAL A 16 4.40 -14.81 -27.97
N ALA A 17 4.50 -15.71 -27.00
CA ALA A 17 3.33 -16.23 -26.32
C ALA A 17 2.51 -15.02 -25.84
N PRO A 18 1.18 -14.99 -26.06
CA PRO A 18 0.37 -13.92 -25.54
C PRO A 18 0.46 -13.98 -24.02
N GLY A 19 1.25 -13.07 -23.44
CA GLY A 19 1.24 -12.82 -22.02
C GLY A 19 -0.20 -12.60 -21.60
N THR A 20 -0.66 -13.38 -20.63
CA THR A 20 -2.01 -13.25 -20.08
C THR A 20 -2.12 -11.86 -19.48
N ARG A 21 -2.87 -11.00 -20.18
CA ARG A 21 -3.06 -9.61 -19.79
C ARG A 21 -3.78 -9.56 -18.44
N ALA A 22 -3.24 -8.82 -17.47
CA ALA A 22 -4.01 -8.47 -16.28
C ALA A 22 -5.32 -7.77 -16.69
N GLN A 23 -6.40 -7.91 -15.92
CA GLN A 23 -7.75 -7.44 -16.28
C GLN A 23 -7.82 -5.94 -16.65
N TYR A 24 -6.80 -5.16 -16.29
CA TYR A 24 -6.77 -3.70 -16.45
C TYR A 24 -5.55 -3.16 -17.21
N GLU A 25 -4.97 -3.91 -18.16
CA GLU A 25 -3.83 -3.39 -18.96
C GLU A 25 -4.08 -2.05 -19.69
N ARG A 26 -5.34 -1.63 -19.84
CA ARG A 26 -5.72 -0.32 -20.42
C ARG A 26 -5.97 0.78 -19.38
N TYR A 27 -5.87 0.47 -18.09
CA TYR A 27 -6.06 1.47 -17.04
C TYR A 27 -4.85 2.41 -16.97
N SER A 28 -5.14 3.70 -16.91
CA SER A 28 -4.16 4.75 -16.65
C SER A 28 -4.88 5.89 -15.96
N PHE A 29 -4.47 6.22 -14.74
CA PHE A 29 -5.08 7.33 -13.99
C PHE A 29 -4.91 8.67 -14.72
N ARG A 30 -3.86 8.81 -15.56
CA ARG A 30 -3.62 10.02 -16.37
C ARG A 30 -4.51 10.10 -17.61
N SER A 31 -5.02 8.98 -18.09
CA SER A 31 -5.79 8.88 -19.32
C SER A 31 -7.01 7.96 -19.13
N PHE A 32 -7.75 8.18 -18.05
CA PHE A 32 -8.98 7.44 -17.77
C PHE A 32 -10.03 7.74 -18.85
N PRO A 33 -10.74 6.73 -19.39
CA PRO A 33 -11.77 6.93 -20.42
C PRO A 33 -12.87 7.89 -19.94
N ARG A 34 -13.13 8.95 -20.71
CA ARG A 34 -14.09 10.00 -20.30
C ARG A 34 -15.53 9.50 -20.28
N ASP A 35 -15.85 8.56 -21.15
CA ASP A 35 -17.14 7.89 -21.28
C ASP A 35 -17.45 6.95 -20.11
N GLU A 36 -16.43 6.45 -19.40
CA GLU A 36 -16.60 5.64 -18.20
C GLU A 36 -16.58 6.47 -16.91
N LEU A 37 -16.29 7.77 -16.98
CA LEU A 37 -16.17 8.62 -15.80
C LEU A 37 -17.54 8.98 -15.22
N MET A 38 -17.82 8.46 -14.03
CA MET A 38 -19.04 8.71 -13.27
C MET A 38 -18.78 8.50 -11.77
N PRO A 39 -19.73 8.85 -10.87
CA PRO A 39 -19.59 8.54 -9.46
C PRO A 39 -19.45 7.03 -9.21
N LEU A 40 -18.45 6.64 -8.42
CA LEU A 40 -18.17 5.24 -8.07
C LEU A 40 -19.41 4.54 -7.51
N GLU A 41 -20.05 5.17 -6.53
CA GLU A 41 -21.21 4.62 -5.83
C GLU A 41 -22.43 4.46 -6.76
N SER A 42 -22.62 5.39 -7.69
CA SER A 42 -23.69 5.27 -8.71
C SER A 42 -23.43 4.10 -9.66
N ALA A 43 -22.19 3.94 -10.15
CA ALA A 43 -21.83 2.82 -11.01
C ALA A 43 -22.02 1.48 -10.28
N TYR A 44 -21.57 1.41 -9.03
CA TYR A 44 -21.65 0.20 -8.22
C TYR A 44 -23.11 -0.19 -7.92
N ARG A 45 -23.92 0.75 -7.40
CA ARG A 45 -25.34 0.50 -7.12
C ARG A 45 -26.11 0.10 -8.37
N TYR A 46 -25.89 0.79 -9.49
CA TYR A 46 -26.52 0.41 -10.75
C TYR A 46 -26.12 -1.02 -11.17
N GLY A 47 -24.85 -1.40 -11.03
CA GLY A 47 -24.39 -2.77 -11.28
C GLY A 47 -25.10 -3.83 -10.43
N LEU A 48 -25.38 -3.52 -9.16
CA LEU A 48 -26.14 -4.37 -8.24
C LEU A 48 -27.64 -4.42 -8.55
N ASP A 49 -28.23 -3.30 -9.00
CA ASP A 49 -29.62 -3.28 -9.44
C ASP A 49 -29.80 -4.17 -10.68
N GLN A 50 -28.88 -4.08 -11.64
CA GLN A 50 -28.88 -4.95 -12.82
C GLN A 50 -28.63 -6.41 -12.47
N TYR A 51 -27.80 -6.68 -11.45
CA TYR A 51 -27.59 -8.02 -10.91
C TYR A 51 -28.91 -8.61 -10.38
N THR A 52 -29.66 -7.81 -9.61
CA THR A 52 -30.95 -8.21 -9.03
C THR A 52 -32.01 -8.45 -10.10
N ASN A 53 -31.98 -7.67 -11.18
CA ASN A 53 -32.87 -7.82 -12.33
C ASN A 53 -32.42 -8.91 -13.33
N GLU A 54 -31.38 -9.69 -13.01
CA GLU A 54 -30.80 -10.72 -13.87
C GLU A 54 -30.31 -10.21 -15.24
N ASN A 55 -30.01 -8.91 -15.36
CA ASN A 55 -29.41 -8.34 -16.54
C ASN A 55 -27.88 -8.48 -16.48
N TRP A 56 -27.40 -9.69 -16.75
CA TRP A 56 -25.99 -10.07 -16.55
C TRP A 56 -24.98 -9.24 -17.36
N PRO A 57 -25.20 -8.93 -18.65
CA PRO A 57 -24.24 -8.13 -19.42
C PRO A 57 -24.02 -6.74 -18.82
N GLU A 58 -25.10 -6.04 -18.49
CA GLU A 58 -25.05 -4.71 -17.88
C GLU A 58 -24.48 -4.75 -16.46
N SER A 59 -24.86 -5.75 -15.65
CA SER A 59 -24.32 -5.93 -14.31
C SER A 59 -22.80 -6.11 -14.34
N VAL A 60 -22.30 -6.99 -15.21
CA VAL A 60 -20.86 -7.19 -15.42
C VAL A 60 -20.19 -5.88 -15.83
N HIS A 61 -20.76 -5.15 -16.79
CA HIS A 61 -20.18 -3.91 -17.27
C HIS A 61 -20.00 -2.88 -16.15
N TYR A 62 -21.05 -2.60 -15.38
CA TYR A 62 -21.01 -1.57 -14.35
C TYR A 62 -20.21 -2.00 -13.11
N LEU A 63 -20.20 -3.29 -12.76
CA LEU A 63 -19.31 -3.80 -11.71
C LEU A 63 -17.83 -3.68 -12.12
N GLU A 64 -17.48 -4.00 -13.37
CA GLU A 64 -16.11 -3.78 -13.87
C GLU A 64 -15.73 -2.28 -13.92
N VAL A 65 -16.64 -1.40 -14.34
CA VAL A 65 -16.45 0.06 -14.34
C VAL A 65 -16.24 0.57 -12.92
N SER A 66 -17.05 0.13 -11.96
CA SER A 66 -16.91 0.55 -10.56
C SER A 66 -15.56 0.14 -9.96
N LEU A 67 -15.04 -1.06 -10.26
CA LEU A 67 -13.67 -1.45 -9.87
C LEU A 67 -12.59 -0.54 -10.47
N ARG A 68 -12.77 -0.07 -11.72
CA ARG A 68 -11.85 0.89 -12.34
C ARG A 68 -11.95 2.28 -11.72
N LEU A 69 -13.15 2.74 -11.40
CA LEU A 69 -13.40 4.01 -10.72
C LEU A 69 -12.82 4.01 -9.30
N TYR A 70 -12.93 2.90 -8.58
CA TYR A 70 -12.33 2.75 -7.25
C TYR A 70 -10.80 2.85 -7.31
N ARG A 71 -10.16 2.17 -8.28
CA ARG A 71 -8.71 2.32 -8.51
C ARG A 71 -8.33 3.74 -8.89
N LEU A 72 -9.10 4.38 -9.78
CA LEU A 72 -8.88 5.77 -10.17
C LEU A 72 -8.90 6.70 -8.95
N LEU A 73 -9.87 6.53 -8.05
CA LEU A 73 -9.96 7.31 -6.82
C LEU A 73 -8.74 7.08 -5.93
N ARG A 74 -8.44 5.82 -5.59
CA ARG A 74 -7.31 5.45 -4.72
C ARG A 74 -5.96 5.94 -5.24
N ASP A 75 -5.70 5.75 -6.53
CA ASP A 75 -4.44 6.19 -7.14
C ASP A 75 -4.35 7.72 -7.21
N SER A 76 -5.48 8.41 -7.42
CA SER A 76 -5.53 9.87 -7.40
C SER A 76 -5.30 10.44 -6.00
N GLU A 77 -5.80 9.76 -4.96
CA GLU A 77 -5.52 10.09 -3.57
C GLU A 77 -4.04 9.89 -3.26
N ALA A 78 -3.50 8.69 -3.48
CA ALA A 78 -2.08 8.39 -3.27
C ALA A 78 -1.18 9.42 -3.97
N PHE A 79 -1.45 9.70 -5.25
CA PHE A 79 -0.69 10.67 -6.04
C PHE A 79 -0.66 12.06 -5.41
N CYS A 80 -1.81 12.61 -4.99
CA CYS A 80 -1.85 13.92 -4.39
C CYS A 80 -1.24 13.95 -2.99
N HIS A 81 -1.51 12.94 -2.16
CA HIS A 81 -1.02 12.89 -0.79
C HIS A 81 0.50 12.69 -0.73
N LEU A 82 1.08 11.87 -1.62
CA LEU A 82 2.53 11.72 -1.73
C LEU A 82 3.20 13.00 -2.21
N ASN A 83 2.71 13.62 -3.29
CA ASN A 83 3.31 14.84 -3.85
C ASN A 83 3.20 16.05 -2.92
N CYS A 84 2.23 16.07 -2.01
CA CYS A 84 2.06 17.13 -1.02
C CYS A 84 2.67 16.79 0.36
N SER A 85 3.23 15.59 0.55
CA SER A 85 3.68 15.11 1.87
C SER A 85 4.86 15.90 2.45
N SER A 86 5.76 16.39 1.59
CA SER A 86 6.96 17.14 1.99
C SER A 86 6.75 18.65 2.00
N VAL A 87 5.58 19.17 1.58
CA VAL A 87 5.35 20.61 1.54
C VAL A 87 5.42 21.17 2.96
N ARG A 88 6.27 22.17 3.16
CA ARG A 88 6.43 22.92 4.40
C ARG A 88 6.23 24.40 4.14
N MET A 89 5.78 25.11 5.16
CA MET A 89 5.47 26.53 5.07
C MET A 89 6.70 27.41 4.83
N GLU A 90 7.85 26.98 5.34
CA GLU A 90 9.13 27.70 5.23
C GLU A 90 9.77 27.58 3.82
N GLU A 91 9.49 26.51 3.07
CA GLU A 91 10.16 26.22 1.78
C GLU A 91 9.62 26.99 0.56
N GLU A 92 8.31 27.32 0.54
CA GLU A 92 7.68 27.96 -0.64
C GLU A 92 7.53 29.47 -0.54
N ALA A 93 7.68 30.03 0.66
CA ALA A 93 7.60 31.46 0.90
C ALA A 93 8.63 32.29 0.09
N PRO A 94 9.89 31.83 -0.09
CA PRO A 94 10.84 32.49 -0.98
C PRO A 94 10.47 32.38 -2.47
N ARG A 95 9.82 31.28 -2.90
CA ARG A 95 9.45 31.03 -4.30
C ARG A 95 8.25 31.88 -4.75
N GLU A 96 7.23 32.00 -3.91
CA GLU A 96 6.07 32.86 -4.17
C GLU A 96 6.48 34.35 -4.17
N ALA A 97 7.37 34.75 -3.25
CA ALA A 97 7.93 36.10 -3.23
C ALA A 97 8.78 36.41 -4.48
N ALA A 98 9.59 35.45 -4.94
CA ALA A 98 10.38 35.59 -6.18
C ALA A 98 9.50 35.63 -7.44
N ALA A 99 8.39 34.87 -7.48
CA ALA A 99 7.45 34.90 -8.60
C ALA A 99 6.60 36.19 -8.63
N ALA A 100 6.28 36.76 -7.46
CA ALA A 100 5.51 37.99 -7.34
C ALA A 100 6.31 39.26 -7.64
N THR A 101 7.64 39.24 -7.44
CA THR A 101 8.49 40.44 -7.56
C THR A 101 9.03 40.73 -8.96
N GLY A 102 8.70 39.92 -9.97
CA GLY A 102 8.81 40.25 -11.39
C GLY A 102 9.98 41.16 -11.77
N GLY A 103 11.21 40.84 -11.34
CA GLY A 103 12.43 41.60 -11.62
C GLY A 103 12.31 43.12 -11.44
N GLY A 104 12.31 43.63 -10.20
CA GLY A 104 12.44 45.08 -9.98
C GLY A 104 12.58 45.53 -8.52
N SER A 105 13.73 46.16 -8.25
CA SER A 105 14.12 46.97 -7.06
C SER A 105 14.73 46.24 -5.83
N PRO A 106 15.78 46.82 -5.18
CA PRO A 106 16.56 46.18 -4.12
C PRO A 106 16.08 46.48 -2.70
N ASP A 107 14.85 46.98 -2.54
CA ASP A 107 14.20 47.05 -1.22
C ASP A 107 13.63 45.67 -0.91
N THR A 108 14.53 44.84 -0.37
CA THR A 108 14.33 43.46 0.07
C THR A 108 12.98 43.27 0.75
N PRO A 109 12.10 42.37 0.26
CA PRO A 109 11.08 41.83 1.14
C PRO A 109 11.84 41.04 2.20
N GLU A 110 11.65 41.41 3.47
CA GLU A 110 12.14 40.70 4.64
C GLU A 110 12.00 39.19 4.39
N LEU A 111 13.12 38.57 4.03
CA LEU A 111 13.18 37.14 3.73
C LEU A 111 12.71 36.46 5.00
N LEU A 112 11.58 35.75 4.88
CA LEU A 112 10.96 35.04 5.98
C LEU A 112 12.04 34.24 6.71
N ASN A 113 12.31 34.67 7.95
CA ASN A 113 13.31 34.05 8.81
C ASN A 113 12.99 32.54 8.87
N PRO A 114 13.92 31.62 8.53
CA PRO A 114 13.70 30.19 8.72
C PRO A 114 13.31 29.86 10.17
N ASP A 115 13.73 30.70 11.11
CA ASP A 115 13.42 30.60 12.53
C ASP A 115 12.14 31.38 12.90
N ARG A 116 11.28 31.76 11.93
CA ARG A 116 10.07 32.56 12.18
C ARG A 116 9.12 31.91 13.18
N PHE A 117 9.07 30.58 13.17
CA PHE A 117 8.25 29.80 14.11
C PHE A 117 9.06 29.23 15.27
N ASP A 118 10.31 29.65 15.46
CA ASP A 118 11.10 29.24 16.61
C ASP A 118 10.45 29.73 17.90
N GLY A 119 10.23 28.80 18.83
CA GLY A 119 9.45 29.03 20.05
C GLY A 119 7.93 28.84 19.91
N PHE A 120 7.41 28.56 18.71
CA PHE A 120 5.97 28.37 18.44
C PHE A 120 5.66 27.06 17.69
N PRO A 121 5.88 25.88 18.31
CA PRO A 121 5.73 24.58 17.65
C PRO A 121 4.31 24.33 17.11
N GLU A 122 3.28 24.79 17.82
CA GLU A 122 1.88 24.66 17.40
C GLU A 122 1.60 25.45 16.11
N LEU A 123 2.09 26.69 16.00
CA LEU A 123 1.92 27.51 14.81
C LEU A 123 2.70 26.93 13.61
N ARG A 124 3.88 26.36 13.84
CA ARG A 124 4.63 25.62 12.81
C ARG A 124 3.80 24.44 12.28
N TYR A 125 3.29 23.59 13.19
CA TYR A 125 2.49 22.42 12.84
C TYR A 125 1.23 22.79 12.04
N PHE A 126 0.43 23.75 12.52
CA PHE A 126 -0.80 24.13 11.83
C PHE A 126 -0.55 24.85 10.52
N GLY A 127 0.50 25.66 10.41
CA GLY A 127 0.80 26.29 9.14
C GLY A 127 1.36 25.31 8.09
N ASP A 128 2.12 24.29 8.49
CA ASP A 128 2.47 23.17 7.61
C ASP A 128 1.23 22.40 7.17
N THR A 129 0.28 22.19 8.07
CA THR A 129 -1.02 21.56 7.77
C THR A 129 -1.81 22.37 6.75
N LEU A 130 -1.90 23.70 6.93
CA LEU A 130 -2.58 24.60 5.99
C LEU A 130 -1.93 24.59 4.61
N ARG A 131 -0.60 24.55 4.55
CA ARG A 131 0.15 24.47 3.28
C ARG A 131 -0.05 23.13 2.58
N ARG A 132 -0.01 22.02 3.31
CA ARG A 132 -0.35 20.71 2.76
C ARG A 132 -1.79 20.69 2.24
N ALA A 133 -2.74 21.27 2.98
CA ALA A 133 -4.14 21.39 2.55
C ALA A 133 -4.29 22.23 1.27
N GLN A 134 -3.56 23.33 1.14
CA GLN A 134 -3.52 24.16 -0.07
C GLN A 134 -2.99 23.34 -1.28
N CYS A 135 -1.89 22.63 -1.10
CA CYS A 135 -1.32 21.74 -2.12
C CYS A 135 -2.33 20.67 -2.56
N LEU A 136 -2.97 19.99 -1.59
CA LEU A 136 -3.98 18.97 -1.84
C LEU A 136 -5.17 19.54 -2.62
N LYS A 137 -5.68 20.72 -2.23
CA LYS A 137 -6.79 21.37 -2.93
C LYS A 137 -6.45 21.61 -4.41
N ARG A 138 -5.25 22.13 -4.69
CA ARG A 138 -4.78 22.37 -6.07
C ARG A 138 -4.59 21.07 -6.85
N CYS A 139 -3.98 20.06 -6.23
CA CYS A 139 -3.76 18.76 -6.86
C CYS A 139 -5.08 18.07 -7.21
N LYS A 140 -6.01 17.98 -6.24
CA LYS A 140 -7.30 17.30 -6.41
C LYS A 140 -8.17 17.97 -7.50
N GLN A 141 -8.16 19.31 -7.59
CA GLN A 141 -8.86 20.04 -8.68
C GLN A 141 -8.39 19.64 -10.10
N GLY A 142 -7.14 19.23 -10.23
CA GLY A 142 -6.55 18.82 -11.51
C GLY A 142 -7.00 17.43 -11.99
N LEU A 143 -7.53 16.58 -11.12
CA LEU A 143 -7.74 15.16 -11.41
C LEU A 143 -9.24 14.82 -11.63
N PRO A 144 -9.58 13.99 -12.65
CA PRO A 144 -10.96 13.63 -12.95
C PRO A 144 -11.71 12.92 -11.80
N ALA A 145 -10.99 12.16 -10.97
CA ALA A 145 -11.56 11.41 -9.85
C ALA A 145 -12.33 12.30 -8.87
N PHE A 146 -11.80 13.49 -8.59
CA PHE A 146 -12.36 14.43 -7.62
C PHE A 146 -13.39 15.40 -8.22
N ARG A 147 -13.74 15.23 -9.50
CA ARG A 147 -14.88 15.92 -10.12
C ARG A 147 -16.20 15.19 -9.90
N GLN A 148 -16.14 13.94 -9.44
CA GLN A 148 -17.29 13.11 -9.13
C GLN A 148 -17.66 13.24 -7.64
N SER A 149 -18.90 12.88 -7.30
CA SER A 149 -19.30 12.78 -5.89
C SER A 149 -18.49 11.70 -5.17
N GLN A 150 -18.07 11.99 -3.94
CA GLN A 150 -17.33 11.05 -3.13
C GLN A 150 -18.24 9.87 -2.72
N PRO A 151 -17.74 8.63 -2.77
CA PRO A 151 -18.47 7.46 -2.32
C PRO A 151 -18.63 7.46 -0.79
N SER A 152 -19.64 6.76 -0.29
CA SER A 152 -19.80 6.51 1.14
C SER A 152 -18.67 5.64 1.71
N ARG A 153 -18.49 5.70 3.04
CA ARG A 153 -17.48 4.89 3.75
C ARG A 153 -17.78 3.39 3.61
N GLU A 154 -19.04 3.02 3.61
CA GLU A 154 -19.52 1.65 3.46
C GLU A 154 -19.12 1.09 2.09
N VAL A 155 -19.34 1.86 1.03
CA VAL A 155 -18.93 1.47 -0.34
C VAL A 155 -17.41 1.30 -0.40
N LEU A 156 -16.63 2.25 0.12
CA LEU A 156 -15.16 2.09 0.14
C LEU A 156 -14.72 0.82 0.89
N GLU A 157 -15.38 0.47 1.99
CA GLU A 157 -15.10 -0.74 2.75
C GLU A 157 -15.43 -2.03 1.97
N GLU A 158 -16.55 -2.07 1.25
CA GLU A 158 -16.90 -3.20 0.39
C GLU A 158 -15.85 -3.44 -0.71
N PHE A 159 -15.33 -2.36 -1.31
CA PHE A 159 -14.25 -2.47 -2.30
C PHE A 159 -12.93 -2.92 -1.67
N ARG A 160 -12.57 -2.43 -0.48
CA ARG A 160 -11.40 -2.93 0.29
C ARG A 160 -11.53 -4.42 0.59
N ARG A 161 -12.73 -4.88 0.93
CA ARG A 161 -13.06 -6.29 1.18
C ARG A 161 -13.25 -7.13 -0.08
N ARG A 162 -13.07 -6.56 -1.27
CA ARG A 162 -13.25 -7.27 -2.55
C ARG A 162 -14.68 -7.79 -2.77
N GLU A 163 -15.70 -7.23 -2.10
CA GLU A 163 -17.11 -7.61 -2.28
C GLU A 163 -17.62 -7.55 -3.74
N PRO A 164 -17.23 -6.57 -4.59
CA PRO A 164 -17.65 -6.58 -5.99
C PRO A 164 -17.31 -7.87 -6.75
N TYR A 165 -16.24 -8.57 -6.36
CA TYR A 165 -15.84 -9.84 -6.99
C TYR A 165 -16.82 -10.99 -6.70
N LYS A 166 -17.51 -10.97 -5.56
CA LYS A 166 -18.58 -11.93 -5.25
C LYS A 166 -19.72 -11.83 -6.26
N PHE A 167 -20.16 -10.61 -6.56
CA PHE A 167 -21.22 -10.36 -7.54
C PHE A 167 -20.73 -10.64 -8.97
N LEU A 168 -19.52 -10.18 -9.32
CA LEU A 168 -18.92 -10.43 -10.62
C LEU A 168 -18.77 -11.92 -10.92
N GLN A 169 -18.35 -12.72 -9.95
CA GLN A 169 -18.22 -14.17 -10.10
C GLN A 169 -19.51 -14.81 -10.63
N PHE A 170 -20.64 -14.52 -9.99
CA PHE A 170 -21.93 -15.08 -10.40
C PHE A 170 -22.45 -14.47 -11.70
N ALA A 171 -22.27 -13.16 -11.89
CA ALA A 171 -22.68 -12.48 -13.12
C ALA A 171 -21.91 -13.02 -14.35
N TYR A 172 -20.59 -13.23 -14.23
CA TYR A 172 -19.80 -13.89 -15.28
C TYR A 172 -20.23 -15.32 -15.54
N PHE A 173 -20.53 -16.08 -14.49
CA PHE A 173 -21.03 -17.45 -14.63
C PHE A 173 -22.34 -17.48 -15.43
N LYS A 174 -23.29 -16.59 -15.10
CA LYS A 174 -24.56 -16.46 -15.82
C LYS A 174 -24.39 -15.92 -17.25
N ALA A 175 -23.39 -15.09 -17.49
CA ALA A 175 -23.00 -14.63 -18.82
C ALA A 175 -22.15 -15.65 -19.61
N ASN A 176 -22.02 -16.89 -19.13
CA ASN A 176 -21.22 -17.96 -19.73
C ASN A 176 -19.73 -17.61 -19.93
N ASN A 177 -19.17 -16.77 -19.07
CA ASN A 177 -17.76 -16.40 -19.04
C ASN A 177 -17.04 -17.08 -17.88
N LEU A 178 -16.85 -18.39 -17.99
CA LEU A 178 -16.20 -19.20 -16.95
C LEU A 178 -14.79 -18.70 -16.58
N PRO A 179 -13.89 -18.35 -17.53
CA PRO A 179 -12.57 -17.83 -17.19
C PRO A 179 -12.59 -16.65 -16.20
N LYS A 180 -13.44 -15.65 -16.45
CA LYS A 180 -13.55 -14.49 -15.56
C LYS A 180 -14.28 -14.83 -14.26
N ALA A 181 -15.25 -15.75 -14.29
CA ALA A 181 -15.93 -16.22 -13.08
C ALA A 181 -14.95 -16.89 -12.10
N ILE A 182 -14.06 -17.75 -12.62
CA ILE A 182 -13.03 -18.45 -11.83
C ILE A 182 -12.06 -17.44 -11.20
N ALA A 183 -11.57 -16.47 -11.99
CA ALA A 183 -10.67 -15.45 -11.49
C ALA A 183 -11.33 -14.55 -10.43
N ALA A 184 -12.59 -14.16 -10.60
CA ALA A 184 -13.33 -13.38 -9.61
C ALA A 184 -13.57 -14.17 -8.32
N ALA A 185 -13.94 -15.46 -8.43
CA ALA A 185 -14.09 -16.35 -7.28
C ALA A 185 -12.78 -16.46 -6.47
N HIS A 186 -11.66 -16.66 -7.17
CA HIS A 186 -10.34 -16.75 -6.54
C HIS A 186 -9.97 -15.44 -5.85
N THR A 187 -10.14 -14.32 -6.54
CA THR A 187 -9.86 -12.96 -6.02
C THR A 187 -10.61 -12.66 -4.74
N PHE A 188 -11.89 -13.05 -4.65
CA PHE A 188 -12.72 -12.90 -3.45
C PHE A 188 -12.24 -13.80 -2.30
N LEU A 189 -11.97 -15.08 -2.56
CA LEU A 189 -11.54 -16.05 -1.53
C LEU A 189 -10.23 -15.66 -0.83
N LEU A 190 -9.37 -14.88 -1.47
CA LEU A 190 -8.12 -14.41 -0.84
C LEU A 190 -8.36 -13.47 0.36
N LYS A 191 -9.50 -12.76 0.40
CA LYS A 191 -9.91 -11.95 1.56
C LYS A 191 -10.96 -12.63 2.43
N HIS A 192 -11.66 -13.63 1.89
CA HIS A 192 -12.71 -14.38 2.57
C HIS A 192 -12.43 -15.88 2.54
N PRO A 193 -11.34 -16.34 3.18
CA PRO A 193 -10.91 -17.74 3.12
C PRO A 193 -11.91 -18.69 3.77
N ASP A 194 -12.91 -18.18 4.51
CA ASP A 194 -13.92 -18.96 5.21
C ASP A 194 -15.32 -18.92 4.57
N ASP A 195 -15.48 -18.28 3.40
CA ASP A 195 -16.77 -18.24 2.71
C ASP A 195 -17.14 -19.61 2.10
N ASP A 196 -18.06 -20.32 2.75
CA ASP A 196 -18.49 -21.66 2.36
C ASP A 196 -19.13 -21.73 0.97
N MET A 197 -19.87 -20.69 0.58
CA MET A 197 -20.53 -20.65 -0.73
C MET A 197 -19.49 -20.57 -1.84
N MET A 198 -18.53 -19.65 -1.71
CA MET A 198 -17.49 -19.44 -2.70
C MET A 198 -16.51 -20.62 -2.74
N LYS A 199 -16.23 -21.28 -1.60
CA LYS A 199 -15.48 -22.56 -1.58
C LYS A 199 -16.15 -23.63 -2.44
N ARG A 200 -17.47 -23.79 -2.33
CA ARG A 200 -18.23 -24.75 -3.15
C ARG A 200 -18.21 -24.38 -4.63
N ASN A 201 -18.39 -23.09 -4.96
CA ASN A 201 -18.30 -22.59 -6.33
C ASN A 201 -16.90 -22.88 -6.93
N MET A 202 -15.85 -22.61 -6.15
CA MET A 202 -14.47 -22.87 -6.57
C MET A 202 -14.18 -24.37 -6.73
N ALA A 203 -14.71 -25.24 -5.86
CA ALA A 203 -14.60 -26.68 -6.02
C ALA A 203 -15.28 -27.18 -7.31
N TYR A 204 -16.45 -26.63 -7.64
CA TYR A 204 -17.10 -26.88 -8.91
C TYR A 204 -16.25 -26.40 -10.10
N TYR A 205 -15.69 -25.19 -10.04
CA TYR A 205 -14.82 -24.69 -11.10
C TYR A 205 -13.58 -25.55 -11.32
N LYS A 206 -12.90 -25.97 -10.26
CA LYS A 206 -11.74 -26.88 -10.33
C LYS A 206 -12.05 -28.24 -10.92
N SER A 207 -13.32 -28.64 -10.98
CA SER A 207 -13.71 -29.89 -11.65
C SER A 207 -13.78 -29.76 -13.18
N MET A 208 -13.70 -28.55 -13.72
CA MET A 208 -13.71 -28.30 -15.16
C MET A 208 -12.32 -28.47 -15.79
N PRO A 209 -12.23 -28.91 -17.06
CA PRO A 209 -10.98 -28.89 -17.81
C PRO A 209 -10.40 -27.47 -17.89
N ASP A 210 -9.08 -27.37 -17.78
CA ASP A 210 -8.30 -26.12 -17.92
C ASP A 210 -8.62 -25.02 -16.88
N ALA A 211 -9.34 -25.36 -15.81
CA ALA A 211 -9.74 -24.39 -14.78
C ALA A 211 -8.53 -23.71 -14.13
N GLU A 212 -7.46 -24.46 -13.84
CA GLU A 212 -6.21 -23.98 -13.25
C GLU A 212 -5.61 -22.78 -13.98
N ASP A 213 -5.73 -22.69 -15.31
CA ASP A 213 -5.17 -21.58 -16.11
C ASP A 213 -5.88 -20.25 -15.86
N TYR A 214 -7.09 -20.30 -15.29
CA TYR A 214 -7.94 -19.15 -14.97
C TYR A 214 -7.94 -18.79 -13.48
N ILE A 215 -7.31 -19.59 -12.61
CA ILE A 215 -7.17 -19.31 -11.18
C ILE A 215 -6.08 -18.23 -11.00
N LYS A 216 -6.49 -16.97 -11.06
CA LYS A 216 -5.62 -15.80 -10.93
C LYS A 216 -6.26 -14.77 -10.03
N ASP A 217 -5.45 -14.09 -9.23
CA ASP A 217 -5.89 -12.89 -8.51
C ASP A 217 -5.92 -11.70 -9.47
N LEU A 218 -7.09 -11.05 -9.55
CA LEU A 218 -7.35 -9.90 -10.40
C LEU A 218 -6.79 -8.60 -9.80
N GLU A 219 -6.37 -8.64 -8.52
CA GLU A 219 -5.75 -7.53 -7.80
C GLU A 219 -4.24 -7.70 -7.56
N THR A 220 -3.61 -8.74 -8.13
CA THR A 220 -2.17 -9.00 -7.95
C THR A 220 -1.33 -7.77 -8.27
N LYS A 221 -0.47 -7.40 -7.33
CA LYS A 221 0.50 -6.31 -7.48
C LYS A 221 1.76 -6.81 -8.20
N SER A 222 2.52 -5.87 -8.78
CA SER A 222 3.73 -6.19 -9.54
C SER A 222 4.81 -6.89 -8.70
N TYR A 223 5.01 -6.47 -7.45
CA TYR A 223 5.99 -7.06 -6.54
C TYR A 223 5.67 -8.52 -6.19
N GLU A 224 4.39 -8.93 -6.19
CA GLU A 224 4.00 -10.31 -5.88
C GLU A 224 4.50 -11.27 -6.96
N ASN A 225 4.38 -10.88 -8.23
CA ASN A 225 4.89 -11.67 -9.35
C ASN A 225 6.42 -11.78 -9.31
N LEU A 226 7.11 -10.69 -8.96
CA LEU A 226 8.56 -10.68 -8.75
C LEU A 226 8.96 -11.61 -7.60
N PHE A 227 8.27 -11.51 -6.47
CA PHE A 227 8.49 -12.36 -5.31
C PHE A 227 8.30 -13.84 -5.63
N VAL A 228 7.17 -14.23 -6.26
CA VAL A 228 6.92 -15.62 -6.64
C VAL A 228 7.99 -16.15 -7.59
N ARG A 229 8.44 -15.33 -8.56
CA ARG A 229 9.52 -15.71 -9.48
C ARG A 229 10.86 -15.86 -8.75
N ALA A 230 11.17 -14.97 -7.82
CA ALA A 230 12.36 -15.01 -6.97
C ALA A 230 12.41 -16.27 -6.09
N VAL A 231 11.28 -16.65 -5.47
CA VAL A 231 11.16 -17.85 -4.64
C VAL A 231 11.28 -19.12 -5.48
N ARG A 232 10.67 -19.17 -6.66
CA ARG A 232 10.85 -20.30 -7.59
C ARG A 232 12.31 -20.43 -8.03
N ALA A 233 12.97 -19.32 -8.35
CA ALA A 233 14.39 -19.32 -8.70
C ALA A 233 15.28 -19.77 -7.53
N TYR A 234 14.96 -19.33 -6.31
CA TYR A 234 15.65 -19.74 -5.08
C TYR A 234 15.56 -21.26 -4.87
N ASN A 235 14.35 -21.82 -4.97
CA ASN A 235 14.12 -23.26 -4.81
C ASN A 235 14.77 -24.09 -5.93
N GLY A 236 14.95 -23.49 -7.12
CA GLY A 236 15.70 -24.07 -8.23
C GLY A 236 17.21 -23.79 -8.20
N GLU A 237 17.75 -23.28 -7.09
CA GLU A 237 19.16 -22.90 -6.89
C GLU A 237 19.70 -21.88 -7.91
N ASN A 238 18.82 -21.17 -8.61
CA ASN A 238 19.18 -20.06 -9.47
C ASN A 238 19.29 -18.77 -8.65
N TRP A 239 20.38 -18.67 -7.88
CA TRP A 239 20.63 -17.57 -6.95
C TRP A 239 20.65 -16.19 -7.64
N LYS A 240 21.19 -16.10 -8.86
CA LYS A 240 21.27 -14.82 -9.61
C LYS A 240 19.90 -14.27 -9.95
N THR A 241 19.00 -15.12 -10.46
CA THR A 241 17.63 -14.70 -10.77
C THR A 241 16.85 -14.41 -9.49
N SER A 242 17.02 -15.22 -8.44
CA SER A 242 16.43 -14.96 -7.13
C SER A 242 16.81 -13.58 -6.59
N ILE A 243 18.09 -13.22 -6.60
CA ILE A 243 18.57 -11.88 -6.20
C ILE A 243 17.95 -10.80 -7.08
N THR A 244 18.05 -10.93 -8.41
CA THR A 244 17.58 -9.89 -9.34
C THR A 244 16.09 -9.60 -9.14
N ASP A 245 15.28 -10.63 -8.98
CA ASP A 245 13.84 -10.48 -8.82
C ASP A 245 13.47 -9.97 -7.42
N MET A 246 14.17 -10.40 -6.38
CA MET A 246 13.90 -9.97 -5.00
C MET A 246 14.35 -8.51 -4.76
N GLU A 247 15.49 -8.09 -5.33
CA GLU A 247 15.94 -6.69 -5.32
C GLU A 247 15.00 -5.76 -6.10
N LEU A 248 14.19 -6.29 -7.03
CA LEU A 248 13.12 -5.53 -7.68
C LEU A 248 11.81 -5.57 -6.89
N ALA A 249 11.49 -6.70 -6.25
CA ALA A 249 10.26 -6.88 -5.48
C ALA A 249 10.22 -5.96 -4.24
N LEU A 250 11.33 -5.84 -3.52
CA LEU A 250 11.44 -5.07 -2.28
C LEU A 250 11.09 -3.58 -2.44
N PRO A 251 11.72 -2.81 -3.35
CA PRO A 251 11.36 -1.41 -3.56
C PRO A 251 9.96 -1.23 -4.15
N ASP A 252 9.49 -2.17 -4.97
CA ASP A 252 8.13 -2.12 -5.54
C ASP A 252 7.05 -2.39 -4.47
N PHE A 253 7.34 -3.26 -3.50
CA PHE A 253 6.50 -3.42 -2.29
C PHE A 253 6.49 -2.15 -1.45
N TYR A 254 7.65 -1.54 -1.16
CA TYR A 254 7.69 -0.31 -0.37
C TYR A 254 6.94 0.83 -1.04
N LYS A 255 7.01 0.93 -2.37
CA LYS A 255 6.20 1.88 -3.12
C LYS A 255 4.71 1.60 -2.97
N ALA A 256 4.28 0.34 -3.11
CA ALA A 256 2.87 -0.03 -2.92
C ALA A 256 2.38 0.26 -1.49
N TYR A 257 3.26 0.10 -0.49
CA TYR A 257 3.00 0.48 0.89
C TYR A 257 2.85 2.00 1.04
N ASP A 258 3.78 2.78 0.49
CA ASP A 258 3.72 4.25 0.48
C ASP A 258 2.43 4.77 -0.21
N ASP A 259 2.04 4.16 -1.34
CA ASP A 259 0.78 4.47 -2.02
C ASP A 259 -0.43 4.14 -1.13
N CYS A 260 -0.40 3.01 -0.41
CA CYS A 260 -1.49 2.60 0.48
C CYS A 260 -1.68 3.58 1.64
N ILE A 261 -0.61 3.94 2.36
CA ILE A 261 -0.68 4.86 3.50
C ILE A 261 -1.09 6.27 3.08
N ALA A 262 -0.69 6.71 1.88
CA ALA A 262 -1.06 8.01 1.35
C ALA A 262 -2.56 8.07 1.01
N ALA A 263 -3.10 6.97 0.48
CA ALA A 263 -4.53 6.87 0.18
C ALA A 263 -5.42 6.67 1.44
N CYS A 264 -4.83 6.49 2.63
CA CYS A 264 -5.58 6.49 3.90
C CYS A 264 -6.00 7.88 4.39
N GLU A 265 -5.42 8.95 3.83
CA GLU A 265 -5.68 10.34 4.22
C GLU A 265 -6.86 10.97 3.44
N GLY A 266 -7.79 10.13 2.99
CA GLY A 266 -8.97 10.53 2.22
C GLY A 266 -10.00 11.35 3.03
N PRO A 267 -11.06 11.83 2.38
CA PRO A 267 -12.13 12.56 3.04
C PRO A 267 -12.88 11.67 4.05
N ARG A 268 -13.35 12.27 5.15
CA ARG A 268 -14.14 11.64 6.22
C ARG A 268 -15.49 12.36 6.36
N GLU A 269 -16.52 11.61 6.72
CA GLU A 269 -17.79 12.16 7.21
C GLU A 269 -17.68 12.54 8.70
N ILE A 270 -17.87 13.82 9.03
CA ILE A 270 -17.84 14.29 10.43
C ILE A 270 -19.21 14.02 11.06
N LYS A 271 -19.26 13.11 12.05
CA LYS A 271 -20.51 12.70 12.71
C LYS A 271 -20.72 13.35 14.07
N ASP A 272 -19.65 13.68 14.77
CA ASP A 272 -19.69 14.12 16.17
C ASP A 272 -19.26 15.58 16.35
N PHE A 273 -19.80 16.21 17.40
CA PHE A 273 -19.40 17.55 17.83
C PHE A 273 -18.40 17.45 18.98
N LYS A 274 -17.11 17.35 18.65
CA LYS A 274 -15.99 17.27 19.60
C LYS A 274 -15.26 18.62 19.69
N GLU A 275 -14.58 18.87 20.81
CA GLU A 275 -13.65 20.01 20.92
C GLU A 275 -12.51 19.89 19.90
N PHE A 276 -11.86 21.01 19.57
CA PHE A 276 -10.90 21.12 18.46
C PHE A 276 -9.82 20.03 18.45
N TYR A 277 -9.09 19.85 19.56
CA TYR A 277 -8.00 18.86 19.65
C TYR A 277 -8.51 17.42 19.65
N LEU A 278 -9.66 17.16 20.27
CA LEU A 278 -10.30 15.85 20.24
C LEU A 278 -10.75 15.49 18.81
N SER A 279 -11.27 16.45 18.05
CA SER A 279 -11.65 16.26 16.65
C SER A 279 -10.44 15.94 15.76
N ILE A 280 -9.30 16.62 15.99
CA ILE A 280 -8.05 16.33 15.27
C ILE A 280 -7.53 14.95 15.62
N ALA A 281 -7.46 14.62 16.91
CA ALA A 281 -6.94 13.34 17.38
C ALA A 281 -7.80 12.18 16.86
N ASP A 282 -9.12 12.26 17.02
CA ASP A 282 -10.09 11.30 16.50
C ASP A 282 -9.92 11.06 14.99
N HIS A 283 -9.80 12.13 14.21
CA HIS A 283 -9.57 11.99 12.77
C HIS A 283 -8.21 11.34 12.46
N TYR A 284 -7.15 11.73 13.17
CA TYR A 284 -5.83 11.16 12.95
C TYR A 284 -5.77 9.67 13.35
N THR A 285 -6.48 9.28 14.41
CA THR A 285 -6.61 7.88 14.85
C THR A 285 -7.28 7.02 13.79
N GLU A 286 -8.35 7.48 13.14
CA GLU A 286 -8.96 6.75 12.01
C GLU A 286 -7.99 6.58 10.83
N VAL A 287 -7.21 7.62 10.53
CA VAL A 287 -6.17 7.55 9.49
C VAL A 287 -5.09 6.55 9.86
N LEU A 288 -4.65 6.52 11.13
CA LEU A 288 -3.70 5.54 11.64
C LEU A 288 -4.26 4.11 11.54
N GLU A 289 -5.52 3.89 11.92
CA GLU A 289 -6.17 2.58 11.80
C GLU A 289 -6.14 2.05 10.36
N CYS A 290 -6.38 2.93 9.38
CA CYS A 290 -6.22 2.59 7.97
C CYS A 290 -4.77 2.26 7.60
N LYS A 291 -3.81 3.10 8.02
CA LYS A 291 -2.38 2.92 7.70
C LYS A 291 -1.82 1.61 8.26
N LEU A 292 -2.24 1.21 9.46
CA LEU A 292 -1.80 -0.03 10.09
C LEU A 292 -2.29 -1.29 9.35
N LYS A 293 -3.39 -1.21 8.60
CA LYS A 293 -3.90 -2.32 7.78
C LYS A 293 -3.11 -2.51 6.48
N CYS A 294 -2.35 -1.51 6.02
CA CYS A 294 -1.65 -1.56 4.73
C CYS A 294 -0.67 -2.72 4.59
N GLU A 295 0.12 -3.05 5.63
CA GLU A 295 1.05 -4.18 5.56
C GLU A 295 0.31 -5.50 5.40
N SER A 296 -0.70 -5.76 6.23
CA SER A 296 -1.53 -6.97 6.13
C SER A 296 -2.31 -7.04 4.81
N ASP A 297 -2.76 -5.90 4.29
CA ASP A 297 -3.53 -5.84 3.06
C ASP A 297 -2.69 -6.09 1.80
N LEU A 298 -1.40 -5.75 1.86
CA LEU A 298 -0.43 -5.94 0.79
C LEU A 298 0.35 -7.26 0.91
N THR A 299 0.24 -7.97 2.03
CA THR A 299 0.92 -9.26 2.20
C THR A 299 0.31 -10.30 1.26
N PRO A 300 1.11 -10.94 0.40
CA PRO A 300 0.60 -11.90 -0.58
C PRO A 300 0.14 -13.20 0.09
N VAL A 301 -0.84 -13.84 -0.54
CA VAL A 301 -1.30 -15.19 -0.21
C VAL A 301 -0.84 -16.15 -1.30
N ILE A 302 0.09 -17.05 -0.98
CA ILE A 302 0.70 -17.97 -1.93
C ILE A 302 0.27 -19.39 -1.61
N GLY A 303 -0.36 -20.06 -2.57
CA GLY A 303 -0.84 -21.44 -2.38
C GLY A 303 -1.87 -21.59 -1.26
N GLY A 304 -2.56 -20.51 -0.89
CA GLY A 304 -3.53 -20.48 0.21
C GLY A 304 -2.94 -20.09 1.58
N TYR A 305 -1.65 -19.76 1.65
CA TYR A 305 -0.99 -19.36 2.90
C TYR A 305 -0.50 -17.92 2.82
N ILE A 306 -0.76 -17.14 3.87
CA ILE A 306 -0.24 -15.78 4.03
C ILE A 306 1.28 -15.89 4.26
N VAL A 307 2.06 -15.06 3.56
CA VAL A 307 3.51 -14.99 3.81
C VAL A 307 3.78 -14.15 5.05
N GLU A 308 3.90 -14.81 6.20
CA GLU A 308 4.19 -14.14 7.47
C GLU A 308 5.51 -13.35 7.42
N LYS A 309 5.54 -12.18 8.05
CA LYS A 309 6.73 -11.30 8.13
C LYS A 309 7.33 -11.01 6.74
N PHE A 310 6.47 -10.63 5.80
CA PHE A 310 6.79 -10.57 4.37
C PHE A 310 8.10 -9.83 4.03
N VAL A 311 8.32 -8.65 4.62
CA VAL A 311 9.55 -7.88 4.42
C VAL A 311 10.79 -8.62 4.95
N ALA A 312 10.69 -9.22 6.15
CA ALA A 312 11.75 -10.04 6.70
C ALA A 312 12.04 -11.24 5.78
N THR A 313 11.01 -11.93 5.30
CA THR A 313 11.15 -13.04 4.36
C THR A 313 11.93 -12.66 3.10
N MET A 314 11.68 -11.47 2.52
CA MET A 314 12.44 -10.98 1.36
C MET A 314 13.93 -10.81 1.68
N TYR A 315 14.27 -10.23 2.85
CA TYR A 315 15.66 -10.09 3.29
C TYR A 315 16.34 -11.44 3.58
N HIS A 316 15.61 -12.41 4.12
CA HIS A 316 16.14 -13.77 4.31
C HIS A 316 16.52 -14.43 2.99
N TYR A 317 15.64 -14.36 1.98
CA TYR A 317 15.95 -14.89 0.64
C TYR A 317 17.16 -14.19 0.00
N LEU A 318 17.23 -12.85 0.07
CA LEU A 318 18.37 -12.10 -0.42
C LEU A 318 19.67 -12.50 0.28
N GLN A 319 19.66 -12.51 1.61
CA GLN A 319 20.80 -12.87 2.44
C GLN A 319 21.39 -14.22 2.05
N TYR A 320 20.56 -15.26 1.97
CA TYR A 320 21.02 -16.60 1.64
C TYR A 320 21.51 -16.70 0.19
N ALA A 321 20.81 -16.07 -0.75
CA ALA A 321 21.21 -16.08 -2.16
C ALA A 321 22.55 -15.36 -2.38
N TYR A 322 22.77 -14.20 -1.74
CA TYR A 322 24.06 -13.50 -1.77
C TYR A 322 25.18 -14.32 -1.16
N TYR A 323 24.92 -14.98 -0.03
CA TYR A 323 25.87 -15.89 0.59
C TYR A 323 26.27 -17.05 -0.34
N LYS A 324 25.30 -17.66 -1.05
CA LYS A 324 25.57 -18.72 -2.03
C LYS A 324 26.43 -18.26 -3.20
N LEU A 325 26.41 -16.97 -3.53
CA LEU A 325 27.28 -16.38 -4.54
C LEU A 325 28.58 -15.78 -3.98
N ASN A 326 28.87 -16.01 -2.69
CA ASN A 326 30.05 -15.48 -2.01
C ASN A 326 30.11 -13.93 -2.06
N ASP A 327 28.95 -13.28 -1.93
CA ASP A 327 28.79 -11.83 -1.86
C ASP A 327 28.36 -11.40 -0.45
N MET A 328 29.31 -11.45 0.49
CA MET A 328 29.03 -11.19 1.91
C MET A 328 28.78 -9.71 2.18
N LYS A 329 29.26 -8.81 1.30
CA LYS A 329 29.00 -7.37 1.39
C LYS A 329 27.52 -7.04 1.25
N ASN A 330 26.80 -7.80 0.41
CA ASN A 330 25.35 -7.65 0.30
C ASN A 330 24.58 -8.57 1.26
N ALA A 331 25.15 -9.72 1.64
CA ALA A 331 24.50 -10.63 2.58
C ALA A 331 24.41 -10.08 4.01
N ALA A 332 25.47 -9.43 4.52
CA ALA A 332 25.51 -8.95 5.90
C ALA A 332 24.48 -7.83 6.19
N PRO A 333 24.30 -6.80 5.32
CA PRO A 333 23.23 -5.82 5.49
C PRO A 333 21.83 -6.43 5.43
N CYS A 334 21.62 -7.49 4.64
CA CYS A 334 20.32 -8.19 4.59
C CYS A 334 19.99 -8.89 5.92
N VAL A 335 20.97 -9.51 6.59
CA VAL A 335 20.77 -10.03 7.95
C VAL A 335 20.40 -8.91 8.90
N ALA A 336 21.14 -7.80 8.88
CA ALA A 336 20.88 -6.67 9.76
C ALA A 336 19.47 -6.09 9.52
N SER A 337 19.04 -5.96 8.26
CA SER A 337 17.67 -5.58 7.89
C SER A 337 16.62 -6.57 8.40
N TYR A 338 16.86 -7.88 8.28
CA TYR A 338 15.94 -8.90 8.81
C TYR A 338 15.73 -8.74 10.31
N MET A 339 16.82 -8.51 11.06
CA MET A 339 16.80 -8.39 12.51
C MET A 339 15.96 -7.21 13.01
N LEU A 340 15.65 -6.21 12.18
CA LEU A 340 14.68 -5.16 12.54
C LEU A 340 13.27 -5.73 12.74
N PHE A 341 12.87 -6.67 11.88
CA PHE A 341 11.51 -7.18 11.80
C PHE A 341 11.27 -8.44 12.64
N ASP A 342 12.31 -9.25 12.86
CA ASP A 342 12.22 -10.44 13.69
C ASP A 342 13.45 -10.67 14.56
N GLN A 343 13.47 -9.99 15.69
CA GLN A 343 14.54 -10.12 16.69
C GLN A 343 14.51 -11.44 17.45
N LYS A 344 13.48 -12.28 17.30
CA LYS A 344 13.34 -13.55 18.03
C LYS A 344 13.86 -14.74 17.23
N ASP A 345 14.21 -14.55 15.97
CA ASP A 345 14.76 -15.60 15.11
C ASP A 345 16.21 -15.94 15.49
N GLU A 346 16.39 -17.10 16.11
CA GLU A 346 17.71 -17.58 16.53
C GLU A 346 18.62 -17.96 15.35
N VAL A 347 18.06 -18.42 14.23
CA VAL A 347 18.85 -18.79 13.04
C VAL A 347 19.47 -17.52 12.45
N MET A 348 18.68 -16.45 12.34
CA MET A 348 19.20 -15.21 11.79
C MET A 348 20.21 -14.52 12.72
N LYS A 349 20.02 -14.59 14.05
CA LYS A 349 21.04 -14.16 15.02
C LYS A 349 22.36 -14.90 14.83
N GLN A 350 22.31 -16.22 14.67
CA GLN A 350 23.51 -17.02 14.43
C GLN A 350 24.19 -16.64 13.12
N ASN A 351 23.43 -16.36 12.06
CA ASN A 351 23.98 -15.86 10.80
C ASN A 351 24.70 -14.52 10.97
N LEU A 352 24.14 -13.59 11.76
CA LEU A 352 24.78 -12.30 12.05
C LEU A 352 26.14 -12.50 12.75
N VAL A 353 26.15 -13.31 13.80
CA VAL A 353 27.38 -13.65 14.56
C VAL A 353 28.40 -14.34 13.65
N TYR A 354 27.94 -15.23 12.76
CA TYR A 354 28.80 -15.91 11.80
C TYR A 354 29.48 -14.93 10.84
N TYR A 355 28.76 -13.95 10.31
CA TYR A 355 29.34 -12.91 9.47
C TYR A 355 30.31 -12.01 10.23
N GLN A 356 29.97 -11.62 11.46
CA GLN A 356 30.85 -10.83 12.32
C GLN A 356 32.16 -11.57 12.66
N TYR A 357 32.08 -12.87 12.97
CA TYR A 357 33.25 -13.68 13.29
C TYR A 357 34.23 -13.81 12.11
N HIS A 358 33.72 -13.83 10.88
CA HIS A 358 34.51 -13.93 9.67
C HIS A 358 34.71 -12.60 8.94
N LYS A 359 34.49 -11.47 9.63
CA LYS A 359 34.58 -10.11 9.09
C LYS A 359 35.90 -9.86 8.34
N ASP A 360 37.04 -10.19 8.95
CA ASP A 360 38.36 -9.98 8.36
C ASP A 360 38.59 -10.85 7.12
N LYS A 361 38.09 -12.09 7.13
CA LYS A 361 38.22 -13.04 6.01
C LYS A 361 37.50 -12.53 4.76
N TRP A 362 36.38 -11.84 4.94
CA TRP A 362 35.54 -11.34 3.85
C TRP A 362 35.71 -9.84 3.58
N GLY A 363 36.63 -9.16 4.28
CA GLY A 363 36.87 -7.73 4.11
C GLY A 363 35.64 -6.89 4.43
N LEU A 364 34.85 -7.33 5.42
CA LEU A 364 33.69 -6.60 5.93
C LEU A 364 34.13 -5.54 6.94
N THR A 365 33.35 -4.48 7.03
CA THR A 365 33.52 -3.34 7.94
C THR A 365 32.31 -3.25 8.87
N ASP A 366 32.34 -2.38 9.90
CA ASP A 366 31.18 -2.22 10.79
C ASP A 366 29.96 -1.60 10.06
N GLU A 367 30.21 -0.89 8.95
CA GLU A 367 29.16 -0.34 8.08
C GLU A 367 28.37 -1.45 7.37
N ASP A 368 29.00 -2.58 7.02
CA ASP A 368 28.35 -3.72 6.37
C ASP A 368 27.37 -4.46 7.31
N PHE A 369 27.37 -4.15 8.61
CA PHE A 369 26.44 -4.70 9.59
C PHE A 369 25.32 -3.72 9.97
N GLN A 370 25.18 -2.61 9.22
CA GLN A 370 24.03 -1.74 9.35
C GLN A 370 22.86 -2.25 8.50
N PRO A 371 21.63 -2.16 9.00
CA PRO A 371 20.45 -2.42 8.19
C PRO A 371 20.39 -1.48 6.97
N ARG A 372 19.80 -1.95 5.88
CA ARG A 372 19.65 -1.12 4.68
C ARG A 372 18.74 0.11 4.96
N PRO A 373 19.02 1.28 4.37
CA PRO A 373 18.28 2.52 4.66
C PRO A 373 16.76 2.41 4.44
N GLU A 374 16.34 1.70 3.40
CA GLU A 374 14.92 1.46 3.09
C GLU A 374 14.23 0.59 4.14
N ALA A 375 14.94 -0.40 4.71
CA ALA A 375 14.44 -1.21 5.81
C ALA A 375 14.26 -0.38 7.08
N VAL A 376 15.25 0.47 7.41
CA VAL A 376 15.21 1.37 8.57
C VAL A 376 14.05 2.36 8.44
N ARG A 377 13.89 2.99 7.27
CA ARG A 377 12.77 3.91 7.01
C ARG A 377 11.44 3.20 7.23
N TYR A 378 11.26 2.03 6.64
CA TYR A 378 10.02 1.25 6.76
C TYR A 378 9.74 0.88 8.21
N TYR A 379 10.72 0.31 8.92
CA TYR A 379 10.62 -0.07 10.32
C TYR A 379 10.26 1.10 11.24
N ASN A 380 10.92 2.25 11.06
CA ASN A 380 10.66 3.43 11.89
C ASN A 380 9.24 3.95 11.67
N ILE A 381 8.77 4.03 10.41
CA ILE A 381 7.43 4.52 10.10
C ILE A 381 6.36 3.58 10.67
N THR A 382 6.48 2.27 10.45
CA THR A 382 5.49 1.30 10.93
C THR A 382 5.46 1.23 12.46
N THR A 383 6.62 1.28 13.11
CA THR A 383 6.73 1.27 14.58
C THR A 383 6.10 2.53 15.18
N LEU A 384 6.47 3.72 14.71
CA LEU A 384 5.94 4.98 15.22
C LEU A 384 4.43 5.12 14.98
N GLN A 385 3.93 4.71 13.80
CA GLN A 385 2.49 4.71 13.53
C GLN A 385 1.73 3.81 14.51
N LYS A 386 2.29 2.63 14.82
CA LYS A 386 1.67 1.71 15.78
C LYS A 386 1.69 2.28 17.19
N GLU A 387 2.83 2.80 17.65
CA GLU A 387 2.95 3.44 18.96
C GLU A 387 1.94 4.59 19.12
N MET A 388 1.80 5.45 18.11
CA MET A 388 0.82 6.54 18.13
C MET A 388 -0.63 6.05 18.17
N TYR A 389 -0.95 4.97 17.44
CA TYR A 389 -2.29 4.40 17.43
C TYR A 389 -2.64 3.75 18.78
N GLU A 390 -1.73 2.97 19.36
CA GLU A 390 -1.94 2.38 20.67
C GLU A 390 -2.08 3.46 21.75
N PHE A 391 -1.28 4.53 21.69
CA PHE A 391 -1.43 5.68 22.59
C PHE A 391 -2.83 6.29 22.48
N ALA A 392 -3.32 6.54 21.26
CA ALA A 392 -4.64 7.10 21.04
C ALA A 392 -5.75 6.17 21.54
N LYS A 393 -5.60 4.85 21.33
CA LYS A 393 -6.54 3.85 21.80
C LYS A 393 -6.62 3.78 23.32
N GLU A 394 -5.49 3.94 24.02
CA GLU A 394 -5.42 3.87 25.48
C GLU A 394 -5.84 5.17 26.17
N HIS A 395 -5.62 6.35 25.55
CA HIS A 395 -5.74 7.63 26.24
C HIS A 395 -6.74 8.62 25.63
N VAL A 396 -7.25 8.36 24.42
CA VAL A 396 -8.06 9.35 23.67
C VAL A 396 -9.38 8.78 23.19
N MET A 397 -9.40 7.52 22.76
CA MET A 397 -10.64 6.85 22.38
C MET A 397 -11.50 6.64 23.63
N ASP A 398 -12.79 6.95 23.50
CA ASP A 398 -13.74 6.73 24.59
C ASP A 398 -13.75 5.22 24.92
N ASP A 399 -13.51 4.89 26.19
CA ASP A 399 -13.66 3.51 26.66
C ASP A 399 -15.17 3.21 26.62
N ASP A 400 -15.58 2.19 25.86
CA ASP A 400 -16.99 1.76 25.80
C ASP A 400 -17.50 1.32 27.19
N GLU A 401 -16.61 1.17 28.17
CA GLU A 401 -16.93 1.04 29.59
C GLU A 401 -16.72 2.40 30.29
N GLY A 402 -17.83 3.10 30.57
CA GLY A 402 -17.80 4.41 31.20
C GLY A 402 -17.04 4.42 32.52
N GLU A 403 -15.77 4.86 32.48
CA GLU A 403 -15.06 5.28 33.67
C GLU A 403 -15.73 6.54 34.21
N VAL A 404 -16.30 6.39 35.40
CA VAL A 404 -16.76 7.52 36.21
C VAL A 404 -15.52 8.31 36.59
N LEU A 405 -15.25 9.39 35.85
CA LEU A 405 -14.29 10.41 36.26
C LEU A 405 -14.69 10.91 37.65
N GLU A 406 -13.87 10.59 38.67
CA GLU A 406 -13.94 11.26 39.96
C GLU A 406 -13.71 12.76 39.70
N TYR A 407 -14.77 13.55 39.88
CA TYR A 407 -14.72 14.99 39.65
C TYR A 407 -13.69 15.61 40.60
N LEU A 408 -12.89 16.55 40.07
CA LEU A 408 -11.96 17.41 40.82
C LEU A 408 -12.58 18.13 42.03
N ASP A 409 -13.92 18.21 42.11
CA ASP A 409 -14.65 18.72 43.26
C ASP A 409 -14.41 17.91 44.54
N GLU A 410 -14.09 16.61 44.45
CA GLU A 410 -13.76 15.79 45.62
C GLU A 410 -12.36 16.12 46.19
N LEU A 411 -11.44 16.65 45.36
CA LEU A 411 -10.13 17.13 45.80
C LEU A 411 -10.17 18.53 46.42
N LEU A 412 -11.13 19.37 46.03
CA LEU A 412 -11.26 20.74 46.55
C LEU A 412 -12.03 20.82 47.88
N THR A 413 -12.71 19.76 48.30
CA THR A 413 -13.45 19.73 49.57
C THR A 413 -12.60 19.35 50.77
N LEU A 414 -11.36 18.89 50.58
CA LEU A 414 -10.47 18.47 51.68
C LEU A 414 -9.62 19.61 52.30
N ASP A 415 -9.50 20.76 51.63
CA ASP A 415 -8.73 21.92 52.14
C ASP A 415 -9.61 23.02 52.80
N GLY A 416 -10.92 22.77 52.94
CA GLY A 416 -11.89 23.73 53.51
C GLY A 416 -12.25 23.53 54.98
N GLY A 417 -11.56 22.65 55.71
CA GLY A 417 -12.02 22.13 57.01
C GLY A 417 -11.03 22.23 58.17
N THR A 418 -10.49 23.42 58.45
CA THR A 418 -10.01 23.75 59.82
C THR A 418 -10.29 25.20 60.15
N GLN A 419 -11.41 25.43 60.85
CA GLN A 419 -11.59 26.54 61.77
C GLN A 419 -11.95 25.98 63.14
#